data_AF-A0A432FGH1-F1
#
_entry.id   AF-A0A432FGH1-F1
#
_cell.length_a   1.000
_cell.length_b   1.000
_cell.length_c   1.000
_cell.angle_alpha   90.00
_cell.angle_beta   90.00
_cell.angle_gamma   90.00
#
_symmetry.space_group_name_H-M   'P 1'
#
loop_
_entity.id
_entity.type
_entity.pdbx_description
1 polymer ?
#
loop_
_entity_poly.entity_id
_entity_poly.type
_entity_poly.pdbx_seq_one_letter_code
_entity_poly.pdbx_strand_id
1 'polypeptide(L)'
;MNKLLVFFSLILVASMVFVTTPNTVHADSQLDILIKITQNTKEHIKNDIDKLSNISQEVYDFYDKGVRETVLLTQAVENEDTKLARQHFIDAMIAFKQTSLAISENESQKTSQTIISDQSQTIKKYENNVKKLKLVSAKLNTDIDFEQIDQLLALAKANYAKGSLEQTKEVLNKIASEGKQIQKLLYEISEQNRILKAKQFVQKHTERINSLILQAKTFGLQDTADVLKQSQIQLLQANTTNQIKQQFKIIIIYQQKVEQVKETSQAELLRLQSLLVPLEKKAQRLAGDLKENSAADYFLKRAFNLIEETKQDIKELEYAPGGIGNTKYFDLTVGKKIQAIKDLLTKVERLIYISS
;
A
#
# COMPACT_ATOMS: atom_id res chain seq x y z
N MET A 1 -26.19 24.69 -21.22
CA MET A 1 -25.20 23.68 -21.60
C MET A 1 -25.43 22.45 -20.73
N ASN A 2 -25.43 21.26 -21.32
CA ASN A 2 -25.59 20.01 -20.57
C ASN A 2 -24.47 19.90 -19.53
N LYS A 3 -24.76 19.39 -18.33
CA LYS A 3 -23.79 19.32 -17.22
C LYS A 3 -22.52 18.53 -17.61
N LEU A 4 -22.61 17.70 -18.65
CA LEU A 4 -21.52 16.94 -19.28
C LEU A 4 -20.35 17.79 -19.79
N LEU A 5 -20.58 18.79 -20.63
CA LEU A 5 -19.50 19.59 -21.24
C LEU A 5 -18.68 20.37 -20.19
N VAL A 6 -19.28 20.65 -19.03
CA VAL A 6 -18.61 21.32 -17.90
C VAL A 6 -17.58 20.40 -17.21
N PHE A 7 -17.84 19.09 -17.16
CA PHE A 7 -16.94 18.11 -16.54
C PHE A 7 -15.73 17.83 -17.44
N PHE A 8 -15.94 17.75 -18.76
CA PHE A 8 -14.88 17.49 -19.74
C PHE A 8 -13.84 18.60 -19.87
N SER A 9 -14.25 19.87 -19.83
CA SER A 9 -13.29 20.98 -19.90
C SER A 9 -12.38 21.05 -18.66
N LEU A 10 -12.85 20.59 -17.49
CA LEU A 10 -12.04 20.55 -16.26
C LEU A 10 -10.99 19.43 -16.29
N ILE A 11 -11.34 18.26 -16.82
CA ILE A 11 -10.42 17.12 -16.91
C ILE A 11 -9.39 17.33 -18.03
N LEU A 12 -9.78 17.93 -19.16
CA LEU A 12 -8.89 18.20 -20.29
C LEU A 12 -7.82 19.27 -19.97
N VAL A 13 -8.19 20.30 -19.20
CA VAL A 13 -7.24 21.35 -18.78
C VAL A 13 -6.28 20.80 -17.73
N ALA A 14 -6.74 19.92 -16.84
CA ALA A 14 -5.87 19.21 -15.90
C ALA A 14 -4.91 18.24 -16.61
N SER A 15 -5.38 17.49 -17.62
CA SER A 15 -4.55 16.53 -18.37
C SER A 15 -3.46 17.17 -19.23
N MET A 16 -3.71 18.35 -19.83
CA MET A 16 -2.69 19.10 -20.58
C MET A 16 -1.54 19.66 -19.71
N VAL A 17 -1.69 19.71 -18.37
CA VAL A 17 -0.59 20.07 -17.46
C VAL A 17 0.40 18.89 -17.28
N PHE A 18 -0.10 17.65 -17.36
CA PHE A 18 0.71 16.45 -17.13
C PHE A 18 1.55 16.02 -18.35
N VAL A 19 1.17 16.39 -19.57
CA VAL A 19 1.83 15.91 -20.81
C VAL A 19 3.01 16.80 -21.24
N THR A 20 3.07 18.06 -20.81
CA THR A 20 4.03 19.05 -21.37
C THR A 20 5.22 19.38 -20.47
N THR A 21 5.33 18.78 -19.28
CA THR A 21 6.47 18.99 -18.38
C THR A 21 7.47 17.83 -18.50
N PRO A 22 8.68 18.04 -19.04
CA PRO A 22 9.74 17.05 -18.92
C PRO A 22 10.24 17.09 -17.48
N ASN A 23 10.09 16.01 -16.70
CA ASN A 23 10.87 15.85 -15.48
C ASN A 23 11.04 14.38 -15.07
N THR A 24 12.30 14.08 -14.75
CA THR A 24 12.96 12.77 -14.75
C THR A 24 13.02 12.09 -13.37
N VAL A 25 12.20 12.48 -12.38
CA VAL A 25 12.36 11.95 -11.00
C VAL A 25 11.04 11.65 -10.27
N HIS A 26 9.87 11.94 -10.86
CA HIS A 26 8.57 11.87 -10.15
C HIS A 26 7.48 11.04 -10.86
N ALA A 27 7.86 10.18 -11.80
CA ALA A 27 6.94 9.48 -12.69
C ALA A 27 5.82 8.72 -11.96
N ASP A 28 6.16 8.03 -10.87
CA ASP A 28 5.33 6.96 -10.32
C ASP A 28 4.07 7.42 -9.55
N SER A 29 4.19 8.47 -8.72
CA SER A 29 3.02 9.07 -8.04
C SER A 29 2.04 9.75 -8.99
N GLN A 30 2.52 10.16 -10.18
CA GLN A 30 1.69 10.77 -11.21
C GLN A 30 0.86 9.72 -11.94
N LEU A 31 1.37 8.49 -12.10
CA LEU A 31 0.71 7.42 -12.84
C LEU A 31 -0.56 6.90 -12.15
N ASP A 32 -0.53 6.69 -10.83
CA ASP A 32 -1.72 6.30 -10.05
C ASP A 32 -2.84 7.36 -10.13
N ILE A 33 -2.46 8.64 -10.25
CA ILE A 33 -3.41 9.74 -10.43
C ILE A 33 -4.07 9.66 -11.81
N LEU A 34 -3.33 9.27 -12.86
CA LEU A 34 -3.89 9.06 -14.19
C LEU A 34 -4.99 7.98 -14.15
N ILE A 35 -4.74 6.84 -13.50
CA ILE A 35 -5.74 5.77 -13.34
C ILE A 35 -7.00 6.32 -12.68
N LYS A 36 -6.85 7.04 -11.56
CA LYS A 36 -7.99 7.56 -10.80
C LYS A 36 -8.82 8.58 -11.58
N ILE A 37 -8.17 9.46 -12.34
CA ILE A 37 -8.85 10.42 -13.22
C ILE A 37 -9.65 9.67 -14.28
N THR A 38 -9.03 8.69 -14.94
CA THR A 38 -9.66 7.91 -16.01
C THR A 38 -10.84 7.09 -15.49
N GLN A 39 -10.71 6.45 -14.32
CA GLN A 39 -11.80 5.69 -13.69
C GLN A 39 -13.00 6.57 -13.33
N ASN A 40 -12.77 7.72 -12.69
CA ASN A 40 -13.84 8.66 -12.37
C ASN A 40 -14.54 9.18 -13.64
N THR A 41 -13.76 9.41 -14.70
CA THR A 41 -14.27 9.86 -16.01
C THR A 41 -15.16 8.78 -16.63
N LYS A 42 -14.69 7.53 -16.65
CA LYS A 42 -15.43 6.35 -17.11
C LYS A 42 -16.79 6.23 -16.39
N GLU A 43 -16.78 6.29 -15.06
CA GLU A 43 -18.01 6.17 -14.25
C GLU A 43 -19.00 7.31 -14.52
N HIS A 44 -18.50 8.55 -14.64
CA HIS A 44 -19.36 9.69 -14.94
C HIS A 44 -20.04 9.54 -16.30
N ILE A 45 -19.27 9.19 -17.34
CA ILE A 45 -19.81 9.04 -18.71
C ILE A 45 -20.78 7.88 -18.77
N LYS A 46 -20.48 6.77 -18.10
CA LYS A 46 -21.41 5.64 -18.01
C LYS A 46 -22.74 6.07 -17.39
N ASN A 47 -22.71 6.80 -16.28
CA ASN A 47 -23.92 7.33 -15.67
C ASN A 47 -24.71 8.28 -16.59
N ASP A 48 -24.05 8.93 -17.55
CA ASP A 48 -24.71 9.79 -18.53
C ASP A 48 -25.32 8.98 -19.67
N ILE A 49 -24.60 7.95 -20.16
CA ILE A 49 -25.12 6.98 -21.13
C ILE A 49 -26.38 6.31 -20.56
N ASP A 50 -26.33 5.82 -19.32
CA ASP A 50 -27.41 5.07 -18.68
C ASP A 50 -28.69 5.92 -18.46
N LYS A 51 -28.61 7.26 -18.55
CA LYS A 51 -29.78 8.17 -18.42
C LYS A 51 -30.50 8.44 -19.74
N LEU A 52 -29.90 8.07 -20.88
CA LEU A 52 -30.45 8.38 -22.20
C LEU A 52 -31.24 7.19 -22.72
N SER A 53 -32.47 7.42 -23.16
CA SER A 53 -33.36 6.38 -23.68
C SER A 53 -33.04 5.98 -25.13
N ASN A 54 -32.26 6.78 -25.86
CA ASN A 54 -31.84 6.50 -27.22
C ASN A 54 -30.41 7.01 -27.44
N ILE A 55 -29.48 6.10 -27.70
CA ILE A 55 -28.06 6.38 -27.88
C ILE A 55 -27.60 5.78 -29.20
N SER A 56 -26.77 6.53 -29.95
CA SER A 56 -26.14 6.00 -31.16
C SER A 56 -25.06 4.98 -30.82
N GLN A 57 -24.85 4.02 -31.72
CA GLN A 57 -23.77 3.03 -31.58
C GLN A 57 -22.39 3.70 -31.44
N GLU A 58 -22.18 4.82 -32.11
CA GLU A 58 -20.94 5.61 -32.05
C GLU A 58 -20.57 6.06 -30.61
N VAL A 59 -21.56 6.38 -29.77
CA VAL A 59 -21.32 6.71 -28.35
C VAL A 59 -20.76 5.51 -27.60
N TYR A 60 -21.31 4.30 -27.84
CA TYR A 60 -20.81 3.07 -27.23
C TYR A 60 -19.41 2.73 -27.73
N ASP A 61 -19.14 2.89 -29.02
CA ASP A 61 -17.83 2.58 -29.61
C ASP A 61 -16.72 3.47 -29.01
N PHE A 62 -16.98 4.77 -28.84
CA PHE A 62 -16.04 5.68 -28.16
C PHE A 62 -15.89 5.35 -26.68
N TYR A 63 -16.99 5.03 -25.99
CA TYR A 63 -16.96 4.69 -24.58
C TYR A 63 -16.14 3.40 -24.34
N ASP A 64 -16.39 2.34 -25.10
CA ASP A 64 -15.70 1.07 -25.01
C ASP A 64 -14.21 1.20 -25.34
N LYS A 65 -13.87 2.05 -26.32
CA LYS A 65 -12.47 2.41 -26.58
C LYS A 65 -11.83 3.05 -25.35
N GLY A 66 -12.49 4.01 -24.71
CA GLY A 66 -12.01 4.63 -23.46
C GLY A 66 -11.85 3.61 -22.32
N VAL A 67 -12.77 2.66 -22.20
CA VAL A 67 -12.68 1.56 -21.21
C VAL A 67 -11.47 0.67 -21.47
N ARG A 68 -11.22 0.28 -22.73
CA ARG A 68 -10.06 -0.55 -23.10
C ARG A 68 -8.75 0.16 -22.78
N GLU A 69 -8.61 1.43 -23.16
CA GLU A 69 -7.43 2.23 -22.85
C GLU A 69 -7.24 2.43 -21.34
N THR A 70 -8.32 2.46 -20.55
CA THR A 70 -8.22 2.49 -19.08
C THR A 70 -7.57 1.22 -18.50
N VAL A 71 -7.89 0.06 -19.09
CA VAL A 71 -7.28 -1.22 -18.69
C VAL A 71 -5.81 -1.24 -19.07
N LEU A 72 -5.47 -0.82 -20.29
CA LEU A 72 -4.07 -0.75 -20.77
C LEU A 72 -3.24 0.25 -19.96
N LEU A 73 -3.82 1.40 -19.60
CA LEU A 73 -3.22 2.35 -18.66
C LEU A 73 -2.87 1.65 -17.34
N THR A 74 -3.82 0.92 -16.75
CA THR A 74 -3.60 0.23 -15.46
C THR A 74 -2.44 -0.77 -15.56
N GLN A 75 -2.41 -1.57 -16.63
CA GLN A 75 -1.34 -2.53 -16.89
C GLN A 75 0.02 -1.85 -17.09
N ALA A 76 0.06 -0.74 -17.84
CA ALA A 76 1.30 0.00 -18.05
C ALA A 76 1.84 0.62 -16.76
N VAL A 77 0.97 1.08 -15.86
CA VAL A 77 1.36 1.54 -14.52
C VAL A 77 1.88 0.40 -13.65
N GLU A 78 1.21 -0.76 -13.65
CA GLU A 78 1.67 -1.96 -12.92
C GLU A 78 3.05 -2.45 -13.38
N ASN A 79 3.35 -2.27 -14.67
CA ASN A 79 4.63 -2.62 -15.29
C ASN A 79 5.67 -1.49 -15.26
N GLU A 80 5.39 -0.37 -14.58
CA GLU A 80 6.25 0.82 -14.49
C GLU A 80 6.60 1.46 -15.87
N ASP A 81 5.85 1.14 -16.94
CA ASP A 81 6.03 1.73 -18.27
C ASP A 81 5.35 3.11 -18.33
N THR A 82 6.10 4.11 -17.88
CA THR A 82 5.64 5.51 -17.82
C THR A 82 5.24 6.05 -19.19
N LYS A 83 5.89 5.61 -20.28
CA LYS A 83 5.62 6.13 -21.62
C LYS A 83 4.29 5.58 -22.13
N LEU A 84 4.09 4.26 -22.02
CA LEU A 84 2.82 3.63 -22.39
C LEU A 84 1.68 4.07 -21.50
N ALA A 85 1.90 4.21 -20.19
CA ALA A 85 0.86 4.69 -19.28
C ALA A 85 0.36 6.09 -19.66
N ARG A 86 1.27 7.02 -19.99
CA ARG A 86 0.87 8.37 -20.46
C ARG A 86 0.12 8.31 -21.79
N GLN A 87 0.53 7.44 -22.71
CA GLN A 87 -0.15 7.26 -24.00
C GLN A 87 -1.58 6.76 -23.80
N HIS A 88 -1.75 5.65 -23.08
CA HIS A 88 -3.06 5.07 -22.80
C HIS A 88 -3.98 6.01 -22.02
N PHE A 89 -3.43 6.83 -21.11
CA PHE A 89 -4.19 7.89 -20.47
C PHE A 89 -4.74 8.92 -21.47
N ILE A 90 -3.91 9.42 -22.39
CA ILE A 90 -4.33 10.38 -23.41
C ILE A 90 -5.40 9.77 -24.31
N ASP A 91 -5.17 8.54 -24.78
CA ASP A 91 -6.10 7.86 -25.69
C ASP A 91 -7.45 7.59 -25.02
N ALA A 92 -7.45 7.18 -23.75
CA ALA A 92 -8.67 7.04 -22.96
C ALA A 92 -9.44 8.36 -22.85
N MET A 93 -8.74 9.46 -22.53
CA MET A 93 -9.35 10.77 -22.35
C MET A 93 -9.88 11.36 -23.67
N ILE A 94 -9.22 11.10 -24.80
CA ILE A 94 -9.71 11.46 -26.14
C ILE A 94 -11.00 10.70 -26.44
N ALA A 95 -11.01 9.38 -26.24
CA ALA A 95 -12.18 8.55 -26.51
C ALA A 95 -13.38 8.99 -25.66
N PHE A 96 -13.17 9.20 -24.36
CA PHE A 96 -14.20 9.72 -23.46
C PHE A 96 -14.70 11.11 -23.88
N LYS A 97 -13.82 12.00 -24.34
CA LYS A 97 -14.23 13.31 -24.87
C LYS A 97 -15.15 13.15 -26.08
N GLN A 98 -14.81 12.23 -27.00
CA GLN A 98 -15.64 11.93 -28.17
C GLN A 98 -17.00 11.37 -27.75
N THR A 99 -17.06 10.47 -26.77
CA THR A 99 -18.34 9.99 -26.20
C THR A 99 -19.21 11.15 -25.73
N SER A 100 -18.67 12.11 -24.98
CA SER A 100 -19.45 13.24 -24.47
C SER A 100 -19.86 14.25 -25.52
N LEU A 101 -19.06 14.43 -26.58
CA LEU A 101 -19.44 15.27 -27.71
C LEU A 101 -20.60 14.63 -28.47
N ALA A 102 -20.49 13.34 -28.80
CA ALA A 102 -21.55 12.61 -29.47
C ALA A 102 -22.86 12.59 -28.65
N ILE A 103 -22.79 12.46 -27.32
CA ILE A 103 -23.95 12.62 -26.43
C ILE A 103 -24.56 14.03 -26.55
N SER A 104 -23.73 15.07 -26.56
CA SER A 104 -24.20 16.46 -26.60
C SER A 104 -24.79 16.84 -27.96
N GLU A 105 -24.22 16.33 -29.05
CA GLU A 105 -24.70 16.56 -30.41
C GLU A 105 -26.06 15.89 -30.66
N ASN A 106 -26.29 14.72 -30.04
CA ASN A 106 -27.61 14.05 -30.03
C ASN A 106 -28.69 14.89 -29.33
N GLU A 107 -28.31 15.77 -28.40
CA GLU A 107 -29.25 16.66 -27.69
C GLU A 107 -29.40 18.05 -28.34
N SER A 108 -28.47 18.49 -29.21
CA SER A 108 -28.32 19.89 -29.61
C SER A 108 -28.74 20.24 -31.04
N GLN A 109 -29.79 19.64 -31.59
CA GLN A 109 -30.55 20.27 -32.68
C GLN A 109 -31.39 21.45 -32.13
N LYS A 110 -30.75 22.58 -31.76
CA LYS A 110 -31.40 23.89 -31.50
C LYS A 110 -30.39 25.06 -31.44
N THR A 111 -30.21 25.68 -32.60
CA THR A 111 -29.76 27.04 -33.00
C THR A 111 -28.99 28.02 -32.08
N SER A 112 -27.88 28.52 -32.65
CA SER A 112 -27.19 29.84 -32.67
C SER A 112 -27.26 30.90 -31.56
N GLN A 113 -27.97 30.71 -30.45
CA GLN A 113 -27.94 31.62 -29.28
C GLN A 113 -26.74 31.36 -28.35
N THR A 114 -25.84 30.47 -28.77
CA THR A 114 -24.87 29.74 -27.94
C THR A 114 -23.68 30.59 -27.49
N ILE A 115 -23.26 31.61 -28.24
CA ILE A 115 -21.98 32.31 -28.01
C ILE A 115 -22.04 33.37 -26.88
N ILE A 116 -23.14 34.14 -26.76
CA ILE A 116 -23.28 35.18 -25.70
C ILE A 116 -23.60 34.55 -24.33
N SER A 117 -24.27 33.38 -24.32
CA SER A 117 -24.51 32.60 -23.11
C SER A 117 -23.25 31.91 -22.57
N ASP A 118 -22.22 31.71 -23.41
CA ASP A 118 -21.05 30.89 -23.06
C ASP A 118 -20.05 31.63 -22.17
N GLN A 119 -19.81 32.93 -22.41
CA GLN A 119 -18.85 33.70 -21.62
C GLN A 119 -19.30 33.96 -20.17
N SER A 120 -20.58 34.27 -19.93
CA SER A 120 -21.13 34.40 -18.57
C SER A 120 -21.03 33.09 -17.78
N GLN A 121 -21.33 31.97 -18.43
CA GLN A 121 -21.16 30.65 -17.83
C GLN A 121 -19.68 30.37 -17.53
N THR A 122 -18.77 30.75 -18.43
CA THR A 122 -17.32 30.58 -18.24
C THR A 122 -16.77 31.43 -17.10
N ILE A 123 -17.22 32.68 -16.95
CA ILE A 123 -16.90 33.54 -15.80
C ILE A 123 -17.31 32.84 -14.49
N LYS A 124 -18.57 32.38 -14.39
CA LYS A 124 -19.06 31.66 -13.20
C LYS A 124 -18.27 30.40 -12.90
N LYS A 125 -17.82 29.66 -13.93
CA LYS A 125 -16.95 28.49 -13.77
C LYS A 125 -15.62 28.88 -13.14
N TYR A 126 -14.96 29.92 -13.64
CA TYR A 126 -13.69 30.37 -13.08
C TYR A 126 -13.84 30.90 -11.65
N GLU A 127 -14.91 31.63 -11.32
CA GLU A 127 -15.19 32.02 -9.93
C GLU A 127 -15.26 30.80 -8.99
N ASN A 128 -15.99 29.76 -9.41
CA ASN A 128 -16.11 28.54 -8.62
C ASN A 128 -14.77 27.80 -8.50
N ASN A 129 -13.95 27.79 -9.55
CA ASN A 129 -12.64 27.18 -9.52
C ASN A 129 -11.69 27.95 -8.59
N VAL A 130 -11.67 29.28 -8.65
CA VAL A 130 -10.86 30.12 -7.74
C VAL A 130 -11.28 29.92 -6.29
N LYS A 131 -12.59 29.85 -6.00
CA LYS A 131 -13.09 29.49 -4.66
C LYS A 131 -12.56 28.12 -4.19
N LYS A 132 -12.54 27.12 -5.06
CA LYS A 132 -11.97 25.80 -4.73
C LYS A 132 -10.47 25.88 -4.47
N LEU A 133 -9.71 26.63 -5.28
CA LEU A 133 -8.27 26.82 -5.06
C LEU A 133 -8.00 27.50 -3.71
N LYS A 134 -8.78 28.52 -3.33
CA LYS A 134 -8.71 29.16 -2.00
C LYS A 134 -9.00 28.18 -0.87
N LEU A 135 -10.03 27.34 -1.01
CA LEU A 135 -10.33 26.29 -0.01
C LEU A 135 -9.20 25.26 0.12
N VAL A 136 -8.57 24.86 -0.98
CA VAL A 136 -7.42 23.95 -0.96
C VAL A 136 -6.21 24.62 -0.31
N SER A 137 -5.93 25.88 -0.65
CA SER A 137 -4.89 26.70 -0.03
C SER A 137 -5.06 26.78 1.50
N ALA A 138 -6.27 27.09 1.98
CA ALA A 138 -6.57 27.13 3.40
C ALA A 138 -6.37 25.77 4.08
N LYS A 139 -6.81 24.66 3.44
CA LYS A 139 -6.60 23.29 3.97
C LYS A 139 -5.13 22.88 4.03
N LEU A 140 -4.32 23.39 3.11
CA LEU A 140 -2.87 23.17 3.07
C LEU A 140 -2.10 24.17 3.94
N ASN A 141 -2.80 25.14 4.56
CA ASN A 141 -2.24 26.23 5.36
C ASN A 141 -1.15 27.01 4.60
N THR A 142 -1.45 27.40 3.36
CA THR A 142 -0.50 28.13 2.49
C THR A 142 -0.85 29.60 2.40
N ASP A 143 0.17 30.44 2.22
CA ASP A 143 0.03 31.88 2.03
C ASP A 143 0.09 32.26 0.54
N ILE A 144 -0.77 31.65 -0.27
CA ILE A 144 -0.83 31.97 -1.71
C ILE A 144 -1.66 33.23 -1.88
N ASP A 145 -1.11 34.20 -2.60
CA ASP A 145 -1.82 35.41 -2.99
C ASP A 145 -2.83 35.12 -4.12
N PHE A 146 -4.08 35.54 -3.92
CA PHE A 146 -5.17 35.42 -4.90
C PHE A 146 -5.61 36.79 -5.45
N GLU A 147 -4.97 37.88 -5.05
CA GLU A 147 -5.38 39.24 -5.42
C GLU A 147 -5.41 39.41 -6.95
N GLN A 148 -4.36 38.97 -7.64
CA GLN A 148 -4.28 39.08 -9.10
C GLN A 148 -5.43 38.36 -9.82
N ILE A 149 -5.74 37.11 -9.42
CA ILE A 149 -6.81 36.35 -10.06
C ILE A 149 -8.21 36.88 -9.70
N ASP A 150 -8.38 37.44 -8.50
CA ASP A 150 -9.60 38.12 -8.09
C ASP A 150 -9.83 39.41 -8.91
N GLN A 151 -8.78 40.21 -9.12
CA GLN A 151 -8.82 41.40 -9.97
C GLN A 151 -9.17 41.03 -11.43
N LEU A 152 -8.57 39.96 -11.97
CA LEU A 152 -8.90 39.46 -13.30
C LEU A 152 -10.36 38.98 -13.40
N LEU A 153 -10.89 38.30 -12.39
CA LEU A 153 -12.31 37.90 -12.33
C LEU A 153 -13.24 39.12 -12.32
N ALA A 154 -12.91 40.16 -11.57
CA ALA A 154 -13.68 41.41 -11.55
C ALA A 154 -13.66 42.09 -12.92
N LEU A 155 -12.49 42.14 -13.57
CA LEU A 155 -12.33 42.71 -14.91
C LEU A 155 -13.13 41.93 -15.97
N ALA A 156 -13.13 40.60 -15.92
CA ALA A 156 -13.91 39.77 -16.85
C ALA A 156 -15.42 40.06 -16.75
N LYS A 157 -15.94 40.22 -15.52
CA LYS A 157 -17.34 40.61 -15.29
C LYS A 157 -17.65 42.00 -15.85
N ALA A 158 -16.75 42.96 -15.62
CA ALA A 158 -16.93 44.32 -16.13
C ALA A 158 -16.93 44.38 -17.66
N ASN A 159 -16.00 43.67 -18.31
CA ASN A 159 -15.93 43.59 -19.78
C ASN A 159 -17.17 42.89 -20.37
N TYR A 160 -17.64 41.82 -19.73
CA TYR A 160 -18.86 41.13 -20.15
C TYR A 160 -20.09 42.03 -20.04
N ALA A 161 -20.24 42.76 -18.92
CA ALA A 161 -21.35 43.70 -18.72
C ALA A 161 -21.38 44.84 -19.76
N LYS A 162 -20.21 45.22 -20.30
CA LYS A 162 -20.07 46.22 -21.36
C LYS A 162 -20.28 45.66 -22.77
N GLY A 163 -20.47 44.35 -22.92
CA GLY A 163 -20.58 43.69 -24.23
C GLY A 163 -19.25 43.53 -24.97
N SER A 164 -18.11 43.74 -24.30
CA SER A 164 -16.77 43.70 -24.90
C SER A 164 -16.26 42.25 -25.00
N LEU A 165 -16.77 41.50 -25.98
CA LEU A 165 -16.57 40.05 -26.10
C LEU A 165 -15.10 39.62 -26.26
N GLU A 166 -14.32 40.31 -27.09
CA GLU A 166 -12.90 39.97 -27.30
C GLU A 166 -12.04 40.27 -26.06
N GLN A 167 -12.27 41.41 -25.42
CA GLN A 167 -11.58 41.76 -24.17
C GLN A 167 -11.96 40.80 -23.05
N THR A 168 -13.23 40.37 -23.00
CA THR A 168 -13.67 39.33 -22.06
C THR A 168 -12.92 38.03 -22.30
N LYS A 169 -12.80 37.59 -23.56
CA LYS A 169 -12.06 36.39 -23.95
C LYS A 169 -10.57 36.47 -23.57
N GLU A 170 -9.92 37.60 -23.81
CA GLU A 170 -8.52 37.82 -23.43
C GLU A 170 -8.31 37.71 -21.91
N VAL A 171 -9.17 38.36 -21.12
CA VAL A 171 -9.11 38.29 -19.65
C VAL A 171 -9.40 36.87 -19.15
N LEU A 172 -10.35 36.15 -19.76
CA LEU A 172 -10.63 34.74 -19.45
C LEU A 172 -9.41 33.83 -19.71
N ASN A 173 -8.63 34.09 -20.76
CA ASN A 173 -7.38 33.37 -21.01
C ASN A 173 -6.32 33.66 -19.94
N LYS A 174 -6.23 34.91 -19.47
CA LYS A 174 -5.33 35.28 -18.36
C LYS A 174 -5.74 34.59 -17.05
N ILE A 175 -7.03 34.56 -16.73
CA ILE A 175 -7.57 33.82 -15.58
C ILE A 175 -7.20 32.33 -15.67
N ALA A 176 -7.32 31.71 -16.85
CA ALA A 176 -6.98 30.32 -17.05
C ALA A 176 -5.49 30.04 -16.79
N SER A 177 -4.62 30.90 -17.30
CA SER A 177 -3.17 30.81 -17.09
C SER A 177 -2.80 30.95 -15.61
N GLU A 178 -3.32 31.99 -14.95
CA GLU A 178 -3.06 32.26 -13.54
C GLU A 178 -3.59 31.14 -12.64
N GLY A 179 -4.83 30.70 -12.87
CA GLY A 179 -5.44 29.60 -12.13
C GLY A 179 -4.66 28.29 -12.27
N LYS A 180 -4.06 28.03 -13.45
CA LYS A 180 -3.20 26.87 -13.69
C LYS A 180 -1.89 26.96 -12.90
N GLN A 181 -1.29 28.14 -12.78
CA GLN A 181 -0.08 28.34 -11.98
C GLN A 181 -0.35 28.13 -10.49
N ILE A 182 -1.42 28.73 -9.96
CA ILE A 182 -1.85 28.53 -8.58
C ILE A 182 -2.13 27.05 -8.30
N GLN A 183 -2.85 26.36 -9.20
CA GLN A 183 -3.14 24.93 -9.06
C GLN A 183 -1.86 24.09 -9.02
N LYS A 184 -0.89 24.39 -9.90
CA LYS A 184 0.41 23.68 -9.93
C LYS A 184 1.15 23.85 -8.61
N LEU A 185 1.23 25.07 -8.09
CA LEU A 185 1.87 25.37 -6.81
C LEU A 185 1.19 24.61 -5.65
N LEU A 186 -0.14 24.66 -5.57
CA LEU A 186 -0.91 23.93 -4.56
C LEU A 186 -0.67 22.42 -4.62
N TYR A 187 -0.57 21.86 -5.82
CA TYR A 187 -0.27 20.45 -6.03
C TYR A 187 1.14 20.10 -5.52
N GLU A 188 2.15 20.88 -5.87
CA GLU A 188 3.54 20.68 -5.42
C GLU A 188 3.65 20.74 -3.89
N ILE A 189 3.00 21.72 -3.26
CA ILE A 189 2.92 21.82 -1.79
C ILE A 189 2.22 20.61 -1.18
N SER A 190 1.11 20.16 -1.79
CA SER A 190 0.40 18.96 -1.34
C SER A 190 1.30 17.72 -1.37
N GLU A 191 2.05 17.52 -2.45
CA GLU A 191 2.97 16.39 -2.57
C GLU A 191 4.12 16.47 -1.56
N GLN A 192 4.69 17.67 -1.35
CA GLN A 192 5.68 17.92 -0.28
C GLN A 192 5.13 17.59 1.11
N ASN A 193 3.90 18.00 1.40
CA ASN A 193 3.23 17.69 2.67
C ASN A 193 2.97 16.18 2.84
N ARG A 194 2.64 15.48 1.76
CA ARG A 194 2.44 14.02 1.80
C ARG A 194 3.75 13.29 2.09
N ILE A 195 4.86 13.65 1.45
CA ILE A 195 6.16 13.03 1.74
C ILE A 195 6.63 13.37 3.15
N LEU A 196 6.42 14.59 3.65
CA LEU A 196 6.75 14.96 5.02
C LEU A 196 6.01 14.09 6.05
N LYS A 197 4.68 13.94 5.89
CA LYS A 197 3.86 13.07 6.75
C LYS A 197 4.29 11.60 6.65
N ALA A 198 4.64 11.12 5.45
CA ALA A 198 5.14 9.77 5.26
C ALA A 198 6.51 9.56 5.94
N LYS A 199 7.42 10.53 5.89
CA LYS A 199 8.70 10.49 6.62
C LYS A 199 8.49 10.48 8.14
N GLN A 200 7.55 11.27 8.66
CA GLN A 200 7.17 11.22 10.08
C GLN A 200 6.60 9.85 10.48
N PHE A 201 5.80 9.23 9.61
CA PHE A 201 5.30 7.88 9.81
C PHE A 201 6.44 6.85 9.86
N VAL A 202 7.41 6.94 8.94
CA VAL A 202 8.62 6.10 8.93
C VAL A 202 9.42 6.24 10.22
N GLN A 203 9.65 7.48 10.69
CA GLN A 203 10.35 7.74 11.95
C GLN A 203 9.68 7.02 13.12
N LYS A 204 8.36 7.13 13.27
CA LYS A 204 7.59 6.44 14.32
C LYS A 204 7.68 4.91 14.24
N HIS A 205 7.96 4.33 13.08
CA HIS A 205 8.06 2.89 12.88
C HIS A 205 9.50 2.36 12.98
N THR A 206 10.49 3.23 13.13
CA THR A 206 11.91 2.85 13.13
C THR A 206 12.26 1.89 14.26
N GLU A 207 11.71 2.12 15.47
CA GLU A 207 11.91 1.25 16.63
C GLU A 207 11.33 -0.15 16.43
N ARG A 208 10.15 -0.23 15.80
CA ARG A 208 9.52 -1.52 15.47
C ARG A 208 10.36 -2.32 14.49
N ILE A 209 10.95 -1.66 13.49
CA ILE A 209 11.86 -2.30 12.53
C ILE A 209 13.13 -2.78 13.24
N ASN A 210 13.71 -1.97 14.15
CA ASN A 210 14.87 -2.38 14.96
C ASN A 210 14.57 -3.62 15.81
N SER A 211 13.40 -3.66 16.46
CA SER A 211 12.95 -4.85 17.20
C SER A 211 12.83 -6.08 16.31
N LEU A 212 12.29 -5.91 15.09
CA LEU A 212 12.16 -7.02 14.14
C LEU A 212 13.53 -7.53 13.64
N ILE A 213 14.48 -6.62 13.37
CA ILE A 213 15.87 -6.98 13.02
C ILE A 213 16.50 -7.79 14.17
N LEU A 214 16.32 -7.35 15.42
CA LEU A 214 16.84 -8.06 16.58
C LEU A 214 16.23 -9.46 16.69
N GLN A 215 14.90 -9.59 16.55
CA GLN A 215 14.21 -10.88 16.55
C GLN A 215 14.73 -11.80 15.45
N ALA A 216 14.89 -11.29 14.22
CA ALA A 216 15.46 -12.07 13.12
C ALA A 216 16.84 -12.62 13.47
N LYS A 217 17.73 -11.81 14.07
CA LYS A 217 19.05 -12.27 14.55
C LYS A 217 18.92 -13.31 15.65
N THR A 218 18.02 -13.09 16.61
CA THR A 218 17.75 -14.03 17.70
C THR A 218 17.29 -15.39 17.18
N PHE A 219 16.54 -15.43 16.07
CA PHE A 219 16.11 -16.67 15.43
C PHE A 219 17.10 -17.23 14.39
N GLY A 220 18.32 -16.69 14.31
CA GLY A 220 19.35 -17.15 13.38
C GLY A 220 19.07 -16.79 11.91
N LEU A 221 18.11 -15.90 11.64
CA LEU A 221 17.72 -15.45 10.30
C LEU A 221 18.60 -14.27 9.84
N GLN A 222 19.91 -14.50 9.73
CA GLN A 222 20.88 -13.43 9.45
C GLN A 222 20.58 -12.70 8.13
N ASP A 223 20.30 -13.42 7.04
CA ASP A 223 19.93 -12.81 5.75
C ASP A 223 18.67 -11.95 5.86
N THR A 224 17.70 -12.38 6.69
CA THR A 224 16.47 -11.61 6.92
C THR A 224 16.77 -10.33 7.71
N ALA A 225 17.62 -10.42 8.72
CA ALA A 225 18.07 -9.25 9.48
C ALA A 225 18.81 -8.23 8.58
N ASP A 226 19.63 -8.71 7.64
CA ASP A 226 20.37 -7.86 6.72
C ASP A 226 19.46 -7.17 5.69
N VAL A 227 18.48 -7.90 5.13
CA VAL A 227 17.47 -7.29 4.25
C VAL A 227 16.62 -6.25 4.99
N LEU A 228 16.17 -6.56 6.21
CA LEU A 228 15.40 -5.61 7.02
C LEU A 228 16.21 -4.34 7.35
N LYS A 229 17.52 -4.48 7.64
CA LYS A 229 18.42 -3.35 7.86
C LYS A 229 18.58 -2.50 6.60
N GLN A 230 18.72 -3.14 5.44
CA GLN A 230 18.80 -2.43 4.17
C GLN A 230 17.51 -1.68 3.84
N SER A 231 16.35 -2.31 4.05
CA SER A 231 15.05 -1.66 3.87
C SER A 231 14.85 -0.47 4.82
N GLN A 232 15.35 -0.55 6.05
CA GLN A 232 15.33 0.58 6.98
C GLN A 232 16.15 1.77 6.45
N ILE A 233 17.36 1.53 5.92
CA ILE A 233 18.19 2.58 5.33
C ILE A 233 17.47 3.22 4.14
N GLN A 234 16.90 2.40 3.25
CA GLN A 234 16.15 2.87 2.09
C GLN A 234 14.88 3.65 2.48
N LEU A 235 14.19 3.26 3.56
CA LEU A 235 13.06 4.01 4.10
C LEU A 235 13.45 5.41 4.58
N LEU A 236 14.57 5.53 5.30
CA LEU A 236 15.06 6.81 5.81
C LEU A 236 15.54 7.74 4.69
N GLN A 237 16.03 7.18 3.59
CA GLN A 237 16.48 7.91 2.40
C GLN A 237 15.37 8.19 1.37
N ALA A 238 14.20 7.59 1.53
CA ALA A 238 13.11 7.70 0.56
C ALA A 238 12.61 9.14 0.39
N ASN A 239 12.43 9.57 -0.86
CA ASN A 239 11.94 10.90 -1.21
C ASN A 239 10.57 10.88 -1.90
N THR A 240 9.98 9.70 -2.06
CA THR A 240 8.61 9.53 -2.56
C THR A 240 7.81 8.58 -1.67
N THR A 241 6.49 8.72 -1.69
CA THR A 241 5.57 7.83 -0.97
C THR A 241 5.59 6.41 -1.52
N ASN A 242 5.86 6.22 -2.82
CA ASN A 242 5.99 4.90 -3.45
C ASN A 242 7.22 4.16 -2.95
N GLN A 243 8.38 4.82 -2.87
CA GLN A 243 9.58 4.23 -2.26
C GLN A 243 9.28 3.74 -0.85
N ILE A 244 8.61 4.57 -0.04
CA ILE A 244 8.18 4.21 1.33
C ILE A 244 7.26 2.98 1.30
N LYS A 245 6.23 2.98 0.43
CA LYS A 245 5.28 1.87 0.28
C LYS A 245 5.97 0.55 -0.10
N GLN A 246 6.89 0.57 -1.06
CA GLN A 246 7.60 -0.63 -1.50
C GLN A 246 8.48 -1.20 -0.38
N GLN A 247 9.19 -0.35 0.36
CA GLN A 247 9.99 -0.84 1.49
C GLN A 247 9.13 -1.41 2.62
N PHE A 248 7.97 -0.81 2.91
CA PHE A 248 7.03 -1.41 3.87
C PHE A 248 6.50 -2.77 3.41
N LYS A 249 6.25 -2.99 2.11
CA LYS A 249 5.88 -4.32 1.62
C LYS A 249 6.98 -5.35 1.89
N ILE A 250 8.24 -5.00 1.62
CA ILE A 250 9.39 -5.87 1.92
C ILE A 250 9.42 -6.18 3.42
N ILE A 251 9.33 -5.16 4.27
CA ILE A 251 9.33 -5.33 5.73
C ILE A 251 8.20 -6.25 6.19
N ILE A 252 6.98 -6.10 5.65
CA ILE A 252 5.84 -6.95 6.00
C ILE A 252 6.10 -8.42 5.62
N ILE A 253 6.65 -8.69 4.43
CA ILE A 253 6.97 -10.05 3.99
C ILE A 253 8.00 -10.69 4.93
N TYR A 254 9.06 -9.98 5.27
CA TYR A 254 10.08 -10.50 6.18
C TYR A 254 9.60 -10.56 7.63
N GLN A 255 8.68 -9.68 8.05
CA GLN A 255 8.00 -9.79 9.34
C GLN A 255 7.21 -11.11 9.43
N GLN A 256 6.46 -11.47 8.38
CA GLN A 256 5.74 -12.75 8.33
C GLN A 256 6.70 -13.93 8.42
N LYS A 257 7.85 -13.87 7.75
CA LYS A 257 8.88 -14.91 7.82
C LYS A 257 9.44 -15.08 9.25
N VAL A 258 9.71 -13.97 9.94
CA VAL A 258 10.17 -14.01 11.34
C VAL A 258 9.09 -14.60 12.26
N GLU A 259 7.84 -14.19 12.09
CA GLU A 259 6.72 -14.70 12.90
C GLU A 259 6.49 -16.20 12.66
N GLN A 260 6.55 -16.67 11.42
CA GLN A 260 6.42 -18.10 11.09
C GLN A 260 7.50 -18.95 11.77
N VAL A 261 8.75 -18.48 11.78
CA VAL A 261 9.85 -19.18 12.46
C VAL A 261 9.62 -19.19 13.96
N LYS A 262 9.16 -18.08 14.55
CA LYS A 262 8.81 -18.00 15.97
C LYS A 262 7.68 -18.97 16.35
N GLU A 263 6.62 -19.06 15.55
CA GLU A 263 5.52 -20.01 15.78
C GLU A 263 5.99 -21.47 15.68
N THR A 264 6.75 -21.79 14.63
CA THR A 264 7.32 -23.14 14.43
C THR A 264 8.23 -23.53 15.59
N SER A 265 9.03 -22.56 16.05
CA SER A 265 9.93 -22.69 17.18
C SER A 265 9.19 -23.02 18.47
N GLN A 266 8.12 -22.27 18.78
CA GLN A 266 7.28 -22.50 19.96
C GLN A 266 6.55 -23.85 19.89
N ALA A 267 6.03 -24.24 18.72
CA ALA A 267 5.38 -25.53 18.53
C ALA A 267 6.33 -26.71 18.80
N GLU A 268 7.59 -26.60 18.37
CA GLU A 268 8.60 -27.63 18.59
C GLU A 268 8.96 -27.79 20.07
N LEU A 269 9.08 -26.68 20.81
CA LEU A 269 9.27 -26.74 22.27
C LEU A 269 8.12 -27.46 22.97
N LEU A 270 6.87 -27.13 22.61
CA LEU A 270 5.68 -27.77 23.17
C LEU A 270 5.64 -29.27 22.82
N ARG A 271 6.06 -29.65 21.61
CA ARG A 271 6.19 -31.06 21.21
C ARG A 271 7.18 -31.80 22.11
N LEU A 272 8.39 -31.27 22.31
CA LEU A 272 9.42 -31.88 23.16
C LEU A 272 8.95 -32.02 24.61
N GLN A 273 8.28 -31.01 25.16
CA GLN A 273 7.65 -31.09 26.48
C GLN A 273 6.59 -32.19 26.54
N SER A 274 5.75 -32.31 25.52
CA SER A 274 4.70 -33.34 25.46
C SER A 274 5.26 -34.77 25.42
N LEU A 275 6.48 -34.95 24.89
CA LEU A 275 7.18 -36.24 24.86
C LEU A 275 7.85 -36.57 26.20
N LEU A 276 8.35 -35.56 26.93
CA LEU A 276 9.06 -35.74 28.19
C LEU A 276 8.12 -36.00 29.38
N VAL A 277 6.99 -35.29 29.45
CA VAL A 277 6.04 -35.39 30.58
C VAL A 277 5.54 -36.83 30.83
N PRO A 278 5.16 -37.63 29.81
CA PRO A 278 4.78 -39.03 30.02
C PRO A 278 5.91 -39.91 30.55
N LEU A 279 7.16 -39.64 30.13
CA LEU A 279 8.33 -40.38 30.60
C LEU A 279 8.63 -40.08 32.06
N GLU A 280 8.51 -38.82 32.48
CA GLU A 280 8.61 -38.43 33.89
C GLU A 280 7.54 -39.13 34.75
N LYS A 281 6.28 -39.10 34.31
CA LYS A 281 5.19 -39.81 35.00
C LYS A 281 5.41 -41.33 35.05
N LYS A 282 6.09 -41.91 34.06
CA LYS A 282 6.47 -43.32 34.05
C LYS A 282 7.59 -43.59 35.06
N ALA A 283 8.63 -42.74 35.09
CA ALA A 283 9.71 -42.84 36.07
C ALA A 283 9.19 -42.76 37.51
N GLN A 284 8.29 -41.82 37.80
CA GLN A 284 7.64 -41.68 39.11
C GLN A 284 6.85 -42.93 39.52
N ARG A 285 6.11 -43.55 38.58
CA ARG A 285 5.39 -44.81 38.82
C ARG A 285 6.35 -45.97 39.12
N LEU A 286 7.38 -46.15 38.28
CA LEU A 286 8.39 -47.20 38.49
C LEU A 286 9.16 -47.01 39.80
N ALA A 287 9.33 -45.77 40.28
CA ALA A 287 9.92 -45.50 41.59
C ALA A 287 9.04 -46.01 42.74
N GLY A 288 7.71 -45.87 42.61
CA GLY A 288 6.76 -46.40 43.60
C GLY A 288 6.73 -47.94 43.64
N ASP A 289 6.97 -48.58 42.49
CA ASP A 289 6.97 -50.04 42.36
C ASP A 289 8.35 -50.68 42.61
N LEU A 290 9.37 -49.86 42.88
CA LEU A 290 10.74 -50.30 43.06
C LEU A 290 10.91 -51.04 44.40
N LYS A 291 11.28 -52.32 44.33
CA LYS A 291 11.72 -53.14 45.48
C LYS A 291 13.24 -53.05 45.64
N GLU A 292 13.86 -53.89 46.48
CA GLU A 292 15.33 -53.94 46.73
C GLU A 292 16.21 -54.37 45.51
N ASN A 293 15.78 -54.09 44.27
CA ASN A 293 16.57 -54.33 43.06
C ASN A 293 17.53 -53.16 42.80
N SER A 294 18.78 -53.34 43.24
CA SER A 294 19.85 -52.34 43.10
C SER A 294 20.16 -51.93 41.66
N ALA A 295 19.95 -52.82 40.69
CA ALA A 295 20.16 -52.51 39.27
C ALA A 295 19.03 -51.62 38.72
N ALA A 296 17.77 -51.91 39.08
CA ALA A 296 16.63 -51.08 38.72
C ALA A 296 16.73 -49.68 39.34
N ASP A 297 17.13 -49.58 40.61
CA ASP A 297 17.38 -48.31 41.31
C ASP A 297 18.44 -47.46 40.60
N TYR A 298 19.56 -48.08 40.20
CA TYR A 298 20.64 -47.39 39.48
C TYR A 298 20.16 -46.80 38.14
N PHE A 299 19.47 -47.58 37.31
CA PHE A 299 18.98 -47.09 36.02
C PHE A 299 17.88 -46.03 36.19
N LEU A 300 17.05 -46.14 37.23
CA LEU A 300 15.99 -45.19 37.50
C LEU A 300 16.53 -43.83 37.97
N LYS A 301 17.52 -43.81 38.86
CA LYS A 301 18.24 -42.58 39.25
C LYS A 301 18.86 -41.88 38.04
N ARG A 302 19.48 -42.66 37.13
CA ARG A 302 20.02 -42.13 35.88
C ARG A 302 18.94 -41.54 34.97
N ALA A 303 17.77 -42.17 34.90
CA ALA A 303 16.64 -41.65 34.13
C ALA A 303 16.12 -40.32 34.70
N PHE A 304 15.99 -40.19 36.03
CA PHE A 304 15.57 -38.93 36.67
C PHE A 304 16.56 -37.80 36.42
N ASN A 305 17.87 -38.04 36.57
CA ASN A 305 18.88 -37.03 36.27
C ASN A 305 18.78 -36.56 34.81
N LEU A 306 18.63 -37.50 33.88
CA LEU A 306 18.52 -37.18 32.46
C LEU A 306 17.21 -36.43 32.13
N ILE A 307 16.11 -36.72 32.84
CA ILE A 307 14.84 -35.97 32.73
C ILE A 307 15.04 -34.51 33.17
N GLU A 308 15.67 -34.27 34.32
CA GLU A 308 15.90 -32.91 34.82
C GLU A 308 16.86 -32.13 33.91
N GLU A 309 17.93 -32.76 33.45
CA GLU A 309 18.81 -32.17 32.42
C GLU A 309 18.04 -31.80 31.16
N THR A 310 17.16 -32.70 30.68
CA THR A 310 16.37 -32.46 29.46
C THR A 310 15.35 -31.34 29.66
N LYS A 311 14.74 -31.21 30.85
CA LYS A 311 13.87 -30.07 31.18
C LYS A 311 14.63 -28.75 31.15
N GLN A 312 15.82 -28.74 31.71
CA GLN A 312 16.68 -27.56 31.74
C GLN A 312 17.12 -27.18 30.32
N ASP A 313 17.52 -28.15 29.49
CA ASP A 313 17.83 -27.91 28.08
C ASP A 313 16.63 -27.29 27.35
N ILE A 314 15.43 -27.85 27.48
CA ILE A 314 14.20 -27.32 26.86
C ILE A 314 13.93 -25.87 27.31
N LYS A 315 14.18 -25.55 28.59
CA LYS A 315 14.01 -24.20 29.13
C LYS A 315 15.06 -23.23 28.58
N GLU A 316 16.31 -23.64 28.47
CA GLU A 316 17.37 -22.83 27.89
C GLU A 316 17.12 -22.53 26.40
N LEU A 317 16.48 -23.46 25.69
CA LEU A 317 16.06 -23.27 24.30
C LEU A 317 14.99 -22.19 24.11
N GLU A 318 14.21 -21.87 25.14
CA GLU A 318 13.24 -20.76 25.10
C GLU A 318 13.94 -19.39 25.00
N TYR A 319 15.19 -19.29 25.48
CA TYR A 319 15.93 -18.02 25.60
C TYR A 319 17.24 -17.98 24.79
N ALA A 320 17.58 -19.06 24.05
CA ALA A 320 18.87 -19.17 23.38
C ALA A 320 19.02 -18.17 22.20
N PRO A 321 20.07 -17.31 22.19
CA PRO A 321 20.39 -16.46 21.06
C PRO A 321 20.90 -17.31 19.88
N GLY A 322 20.22 -17.21 18.74
CA GLY A 322 20.39 -18.12 17.58
C GLY A 322 19.14 -18.97 17.34
N GLY A 323 18.33 -19.17 18.38
CA GLY A 323 16.94 -19.61 18.33
C GLY A 323 16.70 -20.98 17.71
N ILE A 324 15.45 -21.43 17.79
CA ILE A 324 14.99 -22.75 17.34
C ILE A 324 14.98 -22.90 15.80
N GLY A 325 15.61 -21.97 15.07
CA GLY A 325 15.68 -21.95 13.61
C GLY A 325 16.37 -23.17 12.98
N ASN A 326 17.08 -23.98 13.78
CA ASN A 326 17.62 -25.26 13.36
C ASN A 326 16.91 -26.42 14.10
N THR A 327 15.61 -26.62 13.84
CA THR A 327 14.78 -27.72 14.36
C THR A 327 15.48 -29.08 14.32
N LYS A 328 16.25 -29.32 13.26
CA LYS A 328 17.07 -30.53 13.05
C LYS A 328 18.17 -30.73 14.10
N TYR A 329 18.74 -29.66 14.64
CA TYR A 329 19.74 -29.74 15.70
C TYR A 329 19.11 -30.11 17.05
N PHE A 330 17.88 -29.69 17.32
CA PHE A 330 17.17 -29.98 18.58
C PHE A 330 16.68 -31.42 18.65
N ASP A 331 16.17 -31.96 17.54
CA ASP A 331 15.90 -33.40 17.43
C ASP A 331 17.16 -34.25 17.69
N LEU A 332 18.32 -33.79 17.19
CA LEU A 332 19.59 -34.49 17.36
C LEU A 332 20.19 -34.39 18.76
N THR A 333 19.72 -33.48 19.61
CA THR A 333 20.24 -33.26 20.98
C THR A 333 19.20 -33.66 22.02
N VAL A 334 18.16 -32.85 22.20
CA VAL A 334 17.05 -33.10 23.15
C VAL A 334 16.28 -34.36 22.77
N GLY A 335 15.99 -34.57 21.48
CA GLY A 335 15.32 -35.78 21.01
C GLY A 335 16.09 -37.07 21.33
N LYS A 336 17.43 -37.06 21.25
CA LYS A 336 18.26 -38.19 21.68
C LYS A 336 18.23 -38.42 23.19
N LYS A 337 18.22 -37.36 24.00
CA LYS A 337 18.07 -37.49 25.46
C LYS A 337 16.71 -38.10 25.80
N ILE A 338 15.63 -37.65 25.15
CA ILE A 338 14.28 -38.23 25.30
C ILE A 338 14.28 -39.73 24.95
N GLN A 339 14.91 -40.12 23.85
CA GLN A 339 15.01 -41.54 23.48
C GLN A 339 15.83 -42.34 24.50
N ALA A 340 16.95 -41.82 24.99
CA ALA A 340 17.76 -42.46 26.01
C ALA A 340 16.98 -42.63 27.34
N ILE A 341 16.18 -41.64 27.75
CA ILE A 341 15.27 -41.76 28.91
C ILE A 341 14.30 -42.92 28.67
N LYS A 342 13.66 -42.99 27.50
CA LYS A 342 12.72 -44.06 27.16
C LYS A 342 13.37 -45.45 27.23
N ASP A 343 14.60 -45.59 26.74
CA ASP A 343 15.34 -46.86 26.77
C ASP A 343 15.70 -47.27 28.21
N LEU A 344 16.16 -46.31 29.03
CA LEU A 344 16.43 -46.52 30.46
C LEU A 344 15.18 -46.98 31.21
N LEU A 345 14.06 -46.29 31.04
CA LEU A 345 12.80 -46.64 31.72
C LEU A 345 12.26 -48.01 31.28
N THR A 346 12.43 -48.37 30.00
CA THR A 346 12.08 -49.72 29.52
C THR A 346 12.95 -50.79 30.20
N LYS A 347 14.24 -50.50 30.42
CA LYS A 347 15.13 -51.41 31.13
C LYS A 347 14.76 -51.56 32.61
N VAL A 348 14.43 -50.45 33.29
CA VAL A 348 13.94 -50.45 34.68
C VAL A 348 12.67 -51.29 34.81
N GLU A 349 11.68 -51.05 33.94
CA GLU A 349 10.41 -51.78 33.93
C GLU A 349 10.61 -53.29 33.79
N ARG A 350 11.51 -53.74 32.90
CA ARG A 350 11.85 -55.17 32.79
C ARG A 350 12.49 -55.72 34.07
N LEU A 351 13.38 -54.97 34.70
CA LEU A 351 14.04 -55.39 35.95
C LEU A 351 13.07 -55.45 37.14
N ILE A 352 12.00 -54.64 37.13
CA ILE A 352 10.97 -54.65 38.17
C ILE A 352 9.99 -55.81 37.95
N TYR A 353 9.44 -55.97 36.74
CA TYR A 353 8.31 -56.88 36.51
C TYR A 353 8.65 -58.22 35.81
N ILE A 354 9.84 -58.38 35.21
CA ILE A 354 10.27 -59.64 34.57
C ILE A 354 11.29 -60.40 35.44
N SER A 355 11.95 -59.71 36.40
CA SER A 355 12.83 -60.34 37.40
C SER A 355 12.13 -60.66 38.73
N SER A 356 10.81 -60.45 38.80
CA SER A 356 9.90 -60.99 39.83
C SER A 356 9.32 -62.30 39.34
#